data_AF-A0A9D2AC59-F1
#
_entry.id   AF-A0A9D2AC59-F1
#
_cell.length_a   1.000
_cell.length_b   1.000
_cell.length_c   1.000
_cell.angle_alpha   90.00
_cell.angle_beta   90.00
_cell.angle_gamma   90.00
#
_symmetry.space_group_name_H-M   'P 1'
#
loop_
_entity.id
_entity.type
_entity.pdbx_description
1 polymer ?
#
loop_
_entity_poly.entity_id
_entity_poly.type
_entity_poly.pdbx_seq_one_letter_code
_entity_poly.pdbx_strand_id
1 'polypeptide(L)'
;MKILCAEYNEAGEAAIVPVGDDALLRNNDDFYLPGFAKELSCVPQLVVRISKLGKCVGERFASRYYREMGVGIRFYADDFERSLQSRGLPVGMASSFEGSAALGALADCGECAGAAYRFVLNGETVFSGDLASQGLSVEKLITLASAYHILKIGDYLFCGNRFRQRGLQVGDRLQMEFCGRMLMDFKIK
;
A
#
# COMPACT_ATOMS: atom_id res chain seq x y z
N MET A 1 6.61 -15.60 0.55
CA MET A 1 5.64 -14.50 0.47
C MET A 1 6.43 -13.27 0.07
N LYS A 2 5.93 -12.48 -0.89
CA LYS A 2 6.48 -11.16 -1.22
C LYS A 2 5.39 -10.11 -1.16
N ILE A 3 5.82 -8.86 -1.09
CA ILE A 3 4.95 -7.71 -1.14
C ILE A 3 5.28 -6.97 -2.42
N LEU A 4 4.24 -6.71 -3.21
CA LEU A 4 4.31 -5.95 -4.44
C LEU A 4 3.58 -4.63 -4.20
N CYS A 5 4.24 -3.52 -4.50
CA CYS A 5 3.70 -2.19 -4.29
C CYS A 5 3.53 -1.50 -5.65
N ALA A 6 2.31 -1.06 -5.95
CA ALA A 6 2.07 -0.19 -7.09
C ALA A 6 2.42 1.25 -6.72
N GLU A 7 3.37 1.84 -7.45
CA GLU A 7 3.81 3.22 -7.29
C GLU A 7 3.39 4.01 -8.53
N TYR A 8 2.78 5.19 -8.33
CA TYR A 8 2.22 6.00 -9.41
C TYR A 8 3.04 7.26 -9.66
N ASN A 9 3.20 7.62 -10.94
CA ASN A 9 3.69 8.94 -11.32
C ASN A 9 2.53 9.96 -11.40
N GLU A 10 2.86 11.23 -11.66
CA GLU A 10 1.87 12.31 -11.79
C GLU A 10 0.88 12.08 -12.96
N ALA A 11 1.35 11.43 -14.03
CA ALA A 11 0.53 11.05 -15.18
C ALA A 11 -0.45 9.90 -14.89
N GLY A 12 -0.37 9.26 -13.72
CA GLY A 12 -1.22 8.14 -13.32
C GLY A 12 -0.77 6.79 -13.88
N GLU A 13 0.44 6.71 -14.43
CA GLU A 13 1.06 5.45 -14.81
C GLU A 13 1.65 4.77 -13.57
N ALA A 14 1.57 3.44 -13.51
CA ALA A 14 2.02 2.67 -12.36
C ALA A 14 3.19 1.73 -12.70
N ALA A 15 4.13 1.64 -11.77
CA ALA A 15 5.16 0.61 -11.73
C ALA A 15 4.91 -0.32 -10.54
N ILE A 16 5.31 -1.59 -10.66
CA ILE A 16 5.22 -2.56 -9.56
C ILE A 16 6.61 -2.77 -8.96
N VAL A 17 6.77 -2.42 -7.70
CA VAL A 17 8.02 -2.52 -6.95
C VAL A 17 7.91 -3.64 -5.92
N PRO A 18 8.76 -4.68 -5.97
CA PRO A 18 8.82 -5.66 -4.91
C PRO A 18 9.56 -5.09 -3.69
N VAL A 19 9.02 -5.33 -2.49
CA VAL A 19 9.70 -5.00 -1.23
C VAL A 19 9.86 -6.25 -0.36
N GLY A 20 10.81 -6.21 0.57
CA GLY A 20 11.10 -7.28 1.51
C GLY A 20 9.93 -7.54 2.47
N ASP A 21 9.87 -8.72 3.06
CA ASP A 21 8.81 -9.09 4.02
C ASP A 21 8.97 -8.40 5.39
N ASP A 22 10.17 -7.92 5.69
CA ASP A 22 10.53 -7.01 6.79
C ASP A 22 9.87 -5.63 6.68
N ALA A 23 9.45 -5.21 5.48
CA ALA A 23 8.70 -3.98 5.30
C ALA A 23 7.31 -4.01 5.97
N LEU A 24 6.77 -5.20 6.32
CA LEU A 24 5.45 -5.29 6.95
C LEU A 24 5.46 -4.82 8.39
N LEU A 25 4.71 -3.75 8.67
CA LEU A 25 4.22 -3.46 10.00
C LEU A 25 2.98 -4.32 10.27
N ARG A 26 3.08 -5.19 11.29
CA ARG A 26 2.06 -6.21 11.59
C ARG A 26 1.18 -5.79 12.76
N ASN A 27 0.06 -6.49 12.91
CA ASN A 27 -0.76 -6.51 14.13
C ASN A 27 -1.27 -5.15 14.63
N ASN A 28 -1.34 -4.14 13.75
CA ASN A 28 -1.73 -2.80 14.13
C ASN A 28 -0.80 -2.20 15.22
N ASP A 29 0.47 -2.61 15.20
CA ASP A 29 1.51 -2.04 16.04
C ASP A 29 1.71 -0.55 15.69
N ASP A 30 2.20 0.22 16.65
CA ASP A 30 2.61 1.60 16.39
C ASP A 30 3.75 1.65 15.37
N PHE A 31 3.70 2.65 14.50
CA PHE A 31 4.77 2.90 13.54
C PHE A 31 5.87 3.72 14.22
N TYR A 32 7.10 3.22 14.23
CA TYR A 32 8.24 3.94 14.78
C TYR A 32 8.95 4.71 13.68
N LEU A 33 9.07 6.03 13.84
CA LEU A 33 9.79 6.87 12.88
C LEU A 33 11.28 6.45 12.86
N PRO A 34 11.81 6.00 11.71
CA PRO A 34 13.19 5.57 11.66
C PRO A 34 14.16 6.74 11.85
N GLY A 35 15.24 6.52 12.61
CA GLY A 35 16.19 7.59 12.96
C GLY A 35 16.94 8.22 11.77
N PHE A 36 16.88 7.62 10.58
CA PHE A 36 17.44 8.20 9.35
C PHE A 36 16.47 9.15 8.62
N ALA A 37 15.21 9.23 9.04
CA ALA A 37 14.17 10.04 8.41
C ALA A 37 13.75 11.18 9.34
N LYS A 38 13.54 12.37 8.76
CA LYS A 38 12.98 13.54 9.47
C LYS A 38 11.67 14.00 8.86
N GLU A 39 11.44 13.68 7.59
CA GLU A 39 10.20 13.98 6.90
C GLU A 39 9.54 12.69 6.46
N LEU A 40 8.29 12.49 6.89
CA LEU A 40 7.54 11.30 6.61
C LEU A 40 6.27 11.64 5.84
N SER A 41 5.97 10.81 4.86
CA SER A 41 4.68 10.80 4.18
C SER A 41 4.12 9.39 4.08
N CYS A 42 2.83 9.30 3.79
CA CYS A 42 2.19 8.01 3.56
C CYS A 42 1.16 8.02 2.43
N VAL A 43 0.90 6.83 1.91
CA VAL A 43 -0.14 6.54 0.92
C VAL A 43 -1.08 5.48 1.50
N PRO A 44 -2.31 5.85 1.91
CA PRO A 44 -3.36 4.90 2.27
C PRO A 44 -3.87 4.20 1.01
N GLN A 45 -4.08 2.88 1.05
CA GLN A 45 -4.43 2.12 -0.16
C GLN A 45 -5.17 0.82 0.11
N LEU A 46 -5.82 0.30 -0.93
CA LEU A 46 -6.31 -1.08 -0.93
C LEU A 46 -5.14 -2.06 -1.02
N VAL A 47 -5.31 -3.21 -0.38
CA VAL A 47 -4.38 -4.34 -0.46
C VAL A 47 -5.17 -5.58 -0.79
N VAL A 48 -4.68 -6.38 -1.76
CA VAL A 48 -5.24 -7.70 -2.05
C VAL A 48 -4.23 -8.79 -1.79
N ARG A 49 -4.72 -9.97 -1.41
CA ARG A 49 -3.89 -11.16 -1.23
C ARG A 49 -4.00 -12.08 -2.43
N ILE A 50 -2.86 -12.43 -2.99
CA ILE A 50 -2.77 -13.36 -4.10
C ILE A 50 -3.15 -14.76 -3.62
N SER A 51 -4.14 -15.36 -4.27
CA SER A 51 -4.68 -16.69 -3.96
C SER A 51 -4.29 -17.76 -4.97
N LYS A 52 -3.57 -17.40 -6.05
CA LYS A 52 -3.17 -18.32 -7.12
C LYS A 52 -1.78 -18.03 -7.67
N LEU A 53 -1.04 -19.09 -8.02
CA LEU A 53 0.22 -18.99 -8.75
C LEU A 53 -0.01 -18.46 -10.18
N GLY A 54 0.72 -17.42 -10.60
CA GLY A 54 0.53 -16.82 -11.93
C GLY A 54 1.74 -16.07 -12.48
N LYS A 55 1.90 -16.08 -13.80
CA LYS A 55 2.89 -15.30 -14.56
C LYS A 55 2.22 -14.91 -15.88
N CYS A 56 2.43 -13.67 -16.34
CA CYS A 56 1.82 -13.15 -17.57
C CYS A 56 0.29 -13.35 -17.59
N VAL A 57 -0.37 -13.01 -16.48
CA VAL A 57 -1.82 -13.13 -16.31
C VAL A 57 -2.50 -12.05 -17.13
N GLY A 58 -3.36 -12.44 -18.07
CA GLY A 58 -4.19 -11.49 -18.81
C GLY A 58 -5.30 -10.89 -17.91
N GLU A 59 -5.59 -9.60 -18.12
CA GLU A 59 -6.52 -8.80 -17.29
C GLU A 59 -7.88 -9.45 -17.08
N ARG A 60 -8.48 -10.03 -18.12
CA ARG A 60 -9.76 -10.77 -18.04
C ARG A 60 -9.77 -11.98 -17.10
N PHE A 61 -8.60 -12.46 -16.68
CA PHE A 61 -8.44 -13.58 -15.75
C PHE A 61 -7.97 -13.15 -14.37
N ALA A 62 -7.58 -11.88 -14.20
CA ALA A 62 -6.90 -11.39 -13.00
C ALA A 62 -7.79 -11.41 -11.75
N SER A 63 -9.11 -11.24 -11.89
CA SER A 63 -10.06 -11.34 -10.77
C SER A 63 -10.08 -12.72 -10.09
N ARG A 64 -9.53 -13.76 -10.73
CA ARG A 64 -9.41 -15.11 -10.15
C ARG A 64 -8.18 -15.27 -9.23
N TYR A 65 -7.30 -14.27 -9.18
CA TYR A 65 -6.02 -14.34 -8.48
C TYR A 65 -6.04 -13.73 -7.08
N TYR A 66 -7.18 -13.19 -6.64
CA TYR A 66 -7.38 -12.74 -5.27
C TYR A 66 -8.82 -13.06 -4.84
N ARG A 67 -9.01 -13.22 -3.54
CA ARG A 67 -10.33 -13.42 -2.90
C ARG A 67 -10.49 -12.62 -1.61
N GLU A 68 -9.36 -12.20 -1.04
CA GLU A 68 -9.31 -11.39 0.17
C GLU A 68 -8.75 -10.02 -0.17
N MET A 69 -9.34 -8.99 0.42
CA MET A 69 -8.90 -7.61 0.29
C MET A 69 -9.09 -6.84 1.59
N GLY A 70 -8.36 -5.75 1.72
CA GLY A 70 -8.41 -4.87 2.86
C GLY A 70 -7.69 -3.57 2.55
N VAL A 71 -7.11 -2.97 3.58
CA VAL A 71 -6.44 -1.69 3.49
C VAL A 71 -5.05 -1.75 4.12
N GLY A 72 -4.20 -0.85 3.66
CA GLY A 72 -2.86 -0.67 4.18
C GLY A 72 -2.39 0.76 4.03
N ILE A 73 -1.26 1.06 4.66
CA ILE A 73 -0.58 2.35 4.56
C ILE A 73 0.86 2.09 4.15
N ARG A 74 1.33 2.78 3.11
CA ARG A 74 2.74 2.76 2.69
C ARG A 74 3.43 4.04 3.13
N PHE A 75 4.59 3.92 3.75
CA PHE A 75 5.36 5.03 4.29
C PHE A 75 6.60 5.31 3.45
N TYR A 76 6.97 6.59 3.40
CA TYR A 76 8.10 7.10 2.62
C TYR A 76 8.88 8.09 3.49
N ALA A 77 10.19 7.88 3.57
CA ALA A 77 11.12 8.81 4.20
C ALA A 77 11.51 9.90 3.18
N ASP A 78 10.77 11.00 3.15
CA ASP A 78 10.80 12.02 2.08
C ASP A 78 12.17 12.70 1.96
N ASP A 79 12.79 13.04 3.08
CA ASP A 79 14.10 13.68 3.10
C ASP A 79 15.20 12.73 2.63
N PHE A 80 15.07 11.46 3.00
CA PHE A 80 15.97 10.41 2.57
C PHE A 80 15.77 10.05 1.08
N GLU A 81 14.54 10.04 0.57
CA GLU A 81 14.20 9.90 -0.86
C GLU A 81 14.91 10.98 -1.69
N ARG A 82 14.80 12.25 -1.28
CA ARG A 82 15.50 13.37 -1.95
C ARG A 82 17.02 13.24 -1.86
N SER A 83 17.55 12.79 -0.72
CA SER A 83 18.99 12.54 -0.57
C SER A 83 19.49 11.49 -1.55
N LEU A 84 18.80 10.36 -1.68
CA LEU A 84 19.13 9.31 -2.66
C LEU A 84 19.06 9.84 -4.09
N GLN A 85 17.99 10.58 -4.42
CA GLN A 85 17.78 11.14 -5.76
C GLN A 85 18.91 12.10 -6.15
N SER A 86 19.29 13.04 -5.27
CA SER A 86 20.38 13.99 -5.51
C SER A 86 21.75 13.33 -5.71
N ARG A 87 21.92 12.12 -5.18
CA ARG A 87 23.15 11.32 -5.31
C ARG A 87 23.09 10.31 -6.47
N GLY A 88 21.99 10.26 -7.22
CA GLY A 88 21.78 9.28 -8.29
C GLY A 88 21.67 7.84 -7.78
N LEU A 89 21.23 7.64 -6.53
CA LEU A 89 21.07 6.32 -5.93
C LEU A 89 19.62 5.82 -6.04
N PRO A 90 19.40 4.49 -5.95
CA PRO A 90 18.05 3.92 -6.00
C PRO A 90 17.14 4.44 -4.88
N VAL A 91 16.14 5.25 -5.24
CA VAL A 91 15.21 5.88 -4.29
C VAL A 91 14.30 4.89 -3.55
N GLY A 92 14.15 3.67 -4.06
CA GLY A 92 13.33 2.63 -3.44
C GLY A 92 13.74 2.28 -2.01
N MET A 93 14.99 2.55 -1.60
CA MET A 93 15.42 2.37 -0.21
C MET A 93 14.60 3.26 0.76
N ALA A 94 14.19 4.45 0.32
CA ALA A 94 13.38 5.37 1.12
C ALA A 94 11.92 4.94 1.30
N SER A 95 11.51 3.83 0.70
CA SER A 95 10.17 3.26 0.85
C SER A 95 10.18 1.75 1.07
N SER A 96 11.33 1.11 1.27
CA SER A 96 11.42 -0.35 1.48
C SER A 96 12.05 -0.74 2.83
N PHE A 97 12.11 0.20 3.75
CA PHE A 97 12.62 -0.01 5.10
C PHE A 97 11.63 -0.79 5.98
N GLU A 98 12.12 -1.30 7.12
CA GLU A 98 11.32 -2.04 8.10
C GLU A 98 10.05 -1.28 8.52
N GLY A 99 8.89 -1.95 8.50
CA GLY A 99 7.62 -1.32 8.87
C GLY A 99 7.07 -0.28 7.87
N SER A 100 7.71 -0.08 6.72
CA SER A 100 7.25 0.88 5.69
C SER A 100 5.93 0.50 5.00
N ALA A 101 5.36 -0.67 5.29
CA ALA A 101 4.09 -1.15 4.75
C ALA A 101 3.20 -1.70 5.88
N ALA A 102 2.26 -0.91 6.37
CA ALA A 102 1.28 -1.37 7.35
C ALA A 102 0.11 -2.06 6.65
N LEU A 103 -0.34 -3.18 7.22
CA LEU A 103 -1.41 -4.01 6.67
C LEU A 103 -2.52 -4.24 7.70
N GLY A 104 -3.73 -3.82 7.37
CA GLY A 104 -4.93 -4.15 8.14
C GLY A 104 -5.42 -5.58 7.88
N ALA A 105 -6.43 -6.00 8.64
CA ALA A 105 -7.10 -7.28 8.40
C ALA A 105 -7.69 -7.34 6.98
N LEU A 106 -7.70 -8.52 6.38
CA LEU A 106 -8.34 -8.76 5.09
C LEU A 106 -9.70 -9.43 5.30
N ALA A 107 -10.64 -9.11 4.42
CA ALA A 107 -11.97 -9.71 4.35
C ALA A 107 -12.22 -10.28 2.95
N ASP A 108 -13.21 -11.16 2.82
CA ASP A 108 -13.62 -11.68 1.52
C ASP A 108 -14.12 -10.54 0.63
N CYS A 109 -13.72 -10.54 -0.64
CA CYS A 109 -14.10 -9.48 -1.59
C CYS A 109 -15.63 -9.34 -1.74
N GLY A 110 -16.40 -10.41 -1.55
CA GLY A 110 -17.86 -10.39 -1.61
C GLY A 110 -18.49 -9.56 -0.47
N GLU A 111 -17.86 -9.52 0.71
CA GLU A 111 -18.31 -8.70 1.85
C GLU A 111 -18.04 -7.19 1.63
N CYS A 112 -17.13 -6.89 0.73
CA CYS A 112 -16.57 -5.55 0.51
C CYS A 112 -16.92 -4.96 -0.86
N ALA A 113 -17.89 -5.55 -1.56
CA ALA A 113 -18.33 -5.08 -2.87
C ALA A 113 -18.85 -3.64 -2.79
N GLY A 114 -18.23 -2.73 -3.55
CA GLY A 114 -18.59 -1.31 -3.56
C GLY A 114 -18.21 -0.54 -2.28
N ALA A 115 -17.42 -1.14 -1.38
CA ALA A 115 -17.00 -0.47 -0.17
C ALA A 115 -16.04 0.69 -0.45
N ALA A 116 -16.26 1.80 0.24
CA ALA A 116 -15.29 2.88 0.35
C ALA A 116 -14.26 2.54 1.44
N TYR A 117 -13.04 3.04 1.25
CA TYR A 117 -12.01 3.07 2.28
C TYR A 117 -11.66 4.52 2.62
N ARG A 118 -11.43 4.78 3.90
CA ARG A 118 -11.13 6.11 4.42
C ARG A 118 -9.85 6.08 5.22
N PHE A 119 -9.08 7.15 5.07
CA PHE A 119 -7.92 7.42 5.89
C PHE A 119 -8.22 8.60 6.80
N VAL A 120 -8.11 8.36 8.09
CA VAL A 120 -8.35 9.33 9.14
C VAL A 120 -7.03 9.63 9.83
N LEU A 121 -6.67 10.92 9.84
CA LEU A 121 -5.48 11.43 10.50
C LEU A 121 -5.93 12.34 11.64
N ASN A 122 -5.56 12.02 12.88
CA ASN A 122 -5.89 12.81 14.06
C ASN A 122 -7.39 13.13 14.21
N GLY A 123 -8.25 12.20 13.78
CA GLY A 123 -9.72 12.34 13.85
C GLY A 123 -10.34 13.03 12.62
N GLU A 124 -9.54 13.52 11.68
CA GLU A 124 -10.02 14.12 10.44
C GLU A 124 -9.88 13.16 9.26
N THR A 125 -10.95 12.98 8.47
CA THR A 125 -10.86 12.21 7.22
C THR A 125 -10.10 13.03 6.19
N VAL A 126 -8.86 12.64 5.90
CA VAL A 126 -8.00 13.34 4.93
C VAL A 126 -8.04 12.70 3.54
N PHE A 127 -8.51 11.45 3.45
CA PHE A 127 -8.72 10.77 2.18
C PHE A 127 -9.90 9.80 2.24
N SER A 128 -10.66 9.72 1.14
CA SER A 128 -11.70 8.72 0.91
C SER A 128 -11.59 8.25 -0.53
N GLY A 129 -11.63 6.94 -0.73
CA GLY A 129 -11.66 6.31 -2.05
C GLY A 129 -12.58 5.11 -2.06
N ASP A 130 -12.79 4.54 -3.24
CA ASP A 130 -13.51 3.30 -3.44
C ASP A 130 -12.83 2.47 -4.54
N LEU A 131 -13.35 1.27 -4.80
CA LEU A 131 -12.87 0.37 -5.85
C LEU A 131 -12.98 0.93 -7.27
N ALA A 132 -13.93 1.86 -7.51
CA ALA A 132 -14.20 2.42 -8.84
C ALA A 132 -13.38 3.68 -9.15
N SER A 133 -12.92 4.38 -8.11
CA SER A 133 -12.14 5.63 -8.17
C SER A 133 -10.63 5.41 -8.13
N GLN A 134 -10.17 4.15 -8.09
CA GLN A 134 -8.75 3.83 -8.25
C GLN A 134 -8.29 4.14 -9.68
N GLY A 135 -7.09 4.74 -9.81
CA GLY A 135 -6.55 5.11 -11.13
C GLY A 135 -6.42 3.91 -12.07
N LEU A 136 -5.99 2.76 -11.54
CA LEU A 136 -5.99 1.48 -12.24
C LEU A 136 -6.79 0.46 -11.41
N SER A 137 -7.50 -0.45 -12.10
CA SER A 137 -8.18 -1.56 -11.44
C SER A 137 -7.17 -2.53 -10.83
N VAL A 138 -7.61 -3.28 -9.81
CA VAL A 138 -6.81 -4.37 -9.22
C VAL A 138 -6.42 -5.39 -10.29
N GLU A 139 -7.31 -5.70 -11.23
CA GLU A 139 -7.04 -6.58 -12.36
C GLU A 139 -5.90 -6.08 -13.25
N LYS A 140 -5.86 -4.77 -13.50
CA LYS A 140 -4.79 -4.14 -14.27
C LYS A 140 -3.46 -4.24 -13.53
N LEU A 141 -3.46 -3.98 -12.23
CA LEU A 141 -2.27 -4.07 -11.39
C LEU A 141 -1.74 -5.51 -11.29
N ILE A 142 -2.61 -6.51 -11.17
CA ILE A 142 -2.23 -7.94 -11.23
C ILE A 142 -1.60 -8.28 -12.58
N THR A 143 -2.18 -7.77 -13.68
CA THR A 143 -1.62 -7.95 -15.03
C THR A 143 -0.21 -7.39 -15.11
N LEU A 144 -0.01 -6.13 -14.70
CA LEU A 144 1.29 -5.46 -14.66
C LEU A 144 2.28 -6.22 -13.76
N ALA A 145 1.88 -6.55 -12.54
CA ALA A 145 2.71 -7.27 -11.58
C ALA A 145 3.17 -8.63 -12.13
N SER A 146 2.25 -9.37 -12.75
CA SER A 146 2.54 -10.69 -13.30
C SER A 146 3.41 -10.66 -14.57
N ALA A 147 3.49 -9.53 -15.27
CA ALA A 147 4.36 -9.35 -16.42
C ALA A 147 5.84 -9.43 -16.01
N TYR A 148 6.19 -8.97 -14.81
CA TYR A 148 7.56 -8.92 -14.30
C TYR A 148 7.84 -9.95 -13.21
N HIS A 149 6.85 -10.27 -12.38
CA HIS A 149 7.01 -11.20 -11.25
C HIS A 149 6.12 -12.44 -11.40
N ILE A 150 6.58 -13.60 -10.89
CA ILE A 150 5.70 -14.76 -10.69
C ILE A 150 4.90 -14.49 -9.42
N LEU A 151 3.59 -14.29 -9.51
CA LEU A 151 2.68 -14.16 -8.36
C LEU A 151 2.57 -15.51 -7.64
N LYS A 152 2.75 -15.55 -6.32
CA LYS A 152 2.64 -16.76 -5.49
C LYS A 152 1.50 -16.61 -4.50
N ILE A 153 0.95 -17.74 -4.07
CA ILE A 153 -0.09 -17.77 -3.04
C ILE A 153 0.45 -17.12 -1.76
N GLY A 154 -0.34 -16.23 -1.20
CA GLY A 154 -0.03 -15.50 0.02
C GLY A 154 0.73 -14.19 -0.19
N ASP A 155 1.16 -13.87 -1.41
CA ASP A 155 1.75 -12.55 -1.70
C ASP A 155 0.71 -11.44 -1.50
N TYR A 156 1.18 -10.25 -1.12
CA TYR A 156 0.35 -9.06 -1.03
C TYR A 156 0.62 -8.14 -2.22
N LEU A 157 -0.45 -7.54 -2.74
CA LEU A 157 -0.39 -6.46 -3.71
C LEU A 157 -1.01 -5.21 -3.10
N PHE A 158 -0.17 -4.24 -2.79
CA PHE A 158 -0.50 -2.89 -2.37
C PHE A 158 -0.85 -2.08 -3.63
N CYS A 159 -2.11 -1.68 -3.77
CA CYS A 159 -2.65 -1.19 -5.04
C CYS A 159 -2.29 0.27 -5.36
N GLY A 160 -1.75 1.00 -4.39
CA GLY A 160 -1.35 2.41 -4.47
C GLY A 160 -2.46 3.35 -4.93
N ASN A 161 -2.13 4.63 -4.99
CA ASN A 161 -2.87 5.69 -5.70
C ASN A 161 -1.99 6.95 -5.75
N ARG A 162 -2.53 8.04 -6.30
CA ARG A 162 -1.82 9.32 -6.43
C ARG A 162 -1.87 10.21 -5.18
N PHE A 163 -2.74 9.91 -4.22
CA PHE A 163 -2.83 10.69 -2.98
C PHE A 163 -1.65 10.34 -2.07
N ARG A 164 -0.97 11.37 -1.55
CA ARG A 164 0.14 11.22 -0.61
C ARG A 164 -0.01 12.25 0.50
N GLN A 165 -0.27 11.78 1.72
CA GLN A 165 -0.30 12.63 2.91
C GLN A 165 1.13 12.91 3.34
N ARG A 166 1.55 14.17 3.32
CA ARG A 166 2.90 14.59 3.73
C ARG A 166 2.90 15.22 5.11
N GLY A 167 4.08 15.33 5.71
CA GLY A 167 4.29 16.08 6.95
C GLY A 167 3.82 15.34 8.21
N LEU A 168 3.76 14.01 8.17
CA LEU A 168 3.44 13.19 9.34
C LEU A 168 4.46 13.41 10.46
N GLN A 169 3.99 13.45 11.70
CA GLN A 169 4.77 13.74 12.90
C GLN A 169 4.62 12.64 13.95
N VAL A 170 5.62 12.51 14.82
CA VAL A 170 5.50 11.71 16.04
C VAL A 170 4.32 12.21 16.87
N GLY A 171 3.47 11.29 17.29
CA GLY A 171 2.22 11.56 18.01
C GLY A 171 0.97 11.53 17.14
N ASP A 172 1.10 11.60 15.80
CA ASP A 172 -0.04 11.45 14.89
C ASP A 172 -0.71 10.09 15.05
N ARG A 173 -2.05 10.07 15.03
CA ARG A 173 -2.87 8.85 15.02
C ARG A 173 -3.39 8.60 13.61
N LEU A 174 -3.08 7.41 13.09
CA LEU A 174 -3.43 6.98 11.75
C LEU A 174 -4.47 5.87 11.85
N GLN A 175 -5.56 6.05 11.12
CA GLN A 175 -6.70 5.14 11.12
C GLN A 175 -7.14 4.84 9.70
N MET A 176 -7.47 3.56 9.44
CA MET A 176 -8.04 3.13 8.16
C MET A 176 -9.35 2.42 8.39
N GLU A 177 -10.38 2.90 7.70
CA GLU A 177 -11.71 2.28 7.67
C GLU A 177 -11.94 1.62 6.32
N PHE A 178 -12.57 0.45 6.33
CA PHE A 178 -13.00 -0.24 5.12
C PHE A 178 -14.15 -1.19 5.44
N CYS A 179 -15.12 -1.29 4.53
CA CYS A 179 -16.33 -2.12 4.69
C CYS A 179 -17.08 -1.82 5.99
N GLY A 180 -17.14 -0.54 6.39
CA GLY A 180 -17.80 -0.09 7.62
C GLY A 180 -17.10 -0.49 8.91
N ARG A 181 -15.86 -0.97 8.85
CA ARG A 181 -15.06 -1.38 10.00
C ARG A 181 -13.77 -0.58 10.08
N MET A 182 -13.34 -0.25 11.29
CA MET A 182 -11.99 0.24 11.55
C MET A 182 -11.03 -0.96 11.46
N LEU A 183 -10.13 -0.96 10.48
CA LEU A 183 -9.19 -2.07 10.25
C LEU A 183 -7.76 -1.74 10.69
N MET A 184 -7.44 -0.47 10.87
CA MET A 184 -6.15 0.01 11.37
C MET A 184 -6.38 1.21 12.29
N ASP A 185 -5.63 1.28 13.39
CA ASP A 185 -5.68 2.35 14.38
C ASP A 185 -4.41 2.31 15.24
N PHE A 186 -3.41 3.12 14.89
CA PHE A 186 -2.13 3.16 15.59
C PHE A 186 -1.55 4.57 15.57
N LYS A 187 -0.47 4.78 16.33
CA LYS A 187 0.25 6.06 16.39
C LYS A 187 1.61 5.98 15.72
N ILE A 188 2.09 7.14 15.30
CA ILE A 188 3.52 7.35 15.03
C ILE A 188 4.23 7.60 16.35
N LYS A 189 5.28 6.84 16.61
CA LYS A 189 6.14 6.92 17.79
C LYS A 189 7.58 7.25 17.44
#